data_AF-A0A1I7FEY9-F1
#
_entry.id   AF-A0A1I7FEY9-F1
#
_cell.length_a   1.000
_cell.length_b   1.000
_cell.length_c   1.000
_cell.angle_alpha   90.00
_cell.angle_beta   90.00
_cell.angle_gamma   90.00
#
_symmetry.space_group_name_H-M   'P 1'
#
loop_
_entity.id
_entity.type
_entity.pdbx_description
1 polymer ?
#
loop_
_entity_poly.entity_id
_entity_poly.type
_entity_poly.pdbx_seq_one_letter_code
_entity_poly.pdbx_strand_id
1 'polypeptide(L)' 'MTIALDDLEQRCWECNGSGRVPAVDGERTAGERNDGERIDGERVCPKCGGKGVVLTALGQTLLDFIRRHL' A
#
# COMPACT_ATOMS: atom_id res chain seq x y z
N MET A 1 -12.33 -21.81 8.36
CA MET A 1 -11.95 -20.41 8.65
C MET A 1 -12.98 -19.53 7.96
N THR A 2 -13.65 -18.62 8.67
CA THR A 2 -14.79 -17.86 8.13
C THR A 2 -14.40 -16.60 7.35
N ILE A 3 -13.23 -16.02 7.62
CA ILE A 3 -12.65 -14.89 6.87
C ILE A 3 -11.13 -15.10 6.83
N ALA A 4 -10.53 -15.08 5.64
CA ALA A 4 -9.09 -15.15 5.42
C ALA A 4 -8.48 -13.75 5.20
N LEU A 5 -7.14 -13.65 5.21
CA LEU A 5 -6.46 -12.37 4.98
C LEU A 5 -6.73 -11.81 3.58
N ASP A 6 -6.80 -12.67 2.57
CA ASP A 6 -7.13 -12.31 1.18
C ASP A 6 -8.56 -11.74 1.04
N ASP A 7 -9.46 -12.02 1.99
CA ASP A 7 -10.79 -11.42 2.03
C ASP A 7 -10.75 -9.97 2.54
N LEU A 8 -9.69 -9.55 3.21
CA LEU A 8 -9.53 -8.21 3.80
C LEU A 8 -8.62 -7.31 2.97
N GLU A 9 -7.58 -7.88 2.37
CA GLU A 9 -6.60 -7.17 1.57
C GLU A 9 -6.25 -7.95 0.31
N GLN A 10 -6.04 -7.21 -0.78
CA GLN A 10 -5.59 -7.76 -2.05
C GLN A 10 -4.30 -7.07 -2.47
N ARG A 11 -3.46 -7.79 -3.21
CA ARG A 11 -2.25 -7.23 -3.80
C ARG A 11 -2.59 -6.00 -4.64
N CYS A 12 -1.86 -4.91 -4.44
CA CYS A 12 -2.06 -3.69 -5.21
C CYS A 12 -1.73 -3.97 -6.69
N TRP A 13 -2.71 -3.74 -7.57
CA TRP A 13 -2.58 -3.99 -9.00
C TRP A 13 -1.58 -3.06 -9.70
N GLU A 14 -1.29 -1.90 -9.11
CA GLU A 14 -0.40 -0.90 -9.73
C GLU A 14 1.08 -1.18 -9.46
N CYS A 15 1.42 -1.56 -8.22
CA CYS A 15 2.80 -1.85 -7.82
C CYS A 15 3.08 -3.35 -7.64
N ASN A 16 2.09 -4.20 -7.91
CA ASN A 16 2.17 -5.66 -7.79
C ASN A 16 2.69 -6.17 -6.42
N GLY A 17 2.40 -5.45 -5.33
CA GLY A 17 2.85 -5.79 -3.98
C GLY A 17 4.09 -5.05 -3.47
N SER A 18 4.85 -4.35 -4.33
CA SER A 18 6.11 -3.70 -3.90
C SER A 18 5.92 -2.45 -3.04
N GLY A 19 4.73 -1.84 -3.08
CA GLY A 19 4.46 -0.53 -2.49
C GLY A 19 5.09 0.64 -3.25
N ARG A 20 5.82 0.39 -4.35
CA ARG A 20 6.59 1.39 -5.09
C ARG A 20 6.35 1.29 -6.58
N VAL A 21 6.39 2.42 -7.26
CA VAL A 21 6.28 2.51 -8.73
C VAL A 21 7.40 3.39 -9.25
N PRO A 22 7.85 3.22 -10.51
CA PRO A 22 8.83 4.11 -11.11
C PRO A 22 8.36 5.57 -10.99
N ALA A 23 9.30 6.45 -10.62
CA ALA A 23 9.06 7.88 -10.61
C ALA A 23 8.81 8.35 -12.05
N VAL A 24 7.75 9.11 -12.26
CA VAL A 24 7.50 9.75 -13.56
C VAL A 24 8.31 11.05 -13.64
N ASP A 25 8.78 11.38 -14.83
CA ASP A 25 9.73 12.46 -15.08
C ASP A 25 9.29 13.78 -14.41
N GLY A 26 10.05 14.21 -13.40
CA GLY A 26 9.87 15.50 -12.70
C GLY A 26 9.47 15.43 -11.22
N GLU A 27 9.12 14.27 -10.66
CA GLU A 27 8.83 14.15 -9.22
C GLU A 27 10.10 13.94 -8.39
N ARG A 28 10.42 14.86 -7.47
CA ARG A 28 11.44 14.66 -6.42
C ARG A 28 10.94 13.60 -5.46
N THR A 29 11.50 12.39 -5.50
CA THR A 29 11.15 11.33 -4.56
C THR A 29 12.11 11.31 -3.38
N ALA A 30 11.69 11.89 -2.26
CA ALA A 30 12.30 11.61 -0.96
C ALA A 30 11.57 10.40 -0.38
N GLY A 31 12.09 9.20 -0.64
CA GLY A 31 11.52 7.96 -0.11
C GLY A 31 12.61 7.11 0.54
N GLU A 32 12.67 7.12 1.87
CA GLU A 32 13.53 6.22 2.64
C GLU A 32 12.92 4.81 2.62
N ARG A 33 13.72 3.76 2.32
CA ARG A 33 13.38 2.39 2.74
C ARG A 33 13.76 2.25 4.21
N ASN A 34 13.02 1.47 4.98
CA ASN A 34 13.42 1.12 6.37
C ASN A 34 14.78 0.38 6.40
N ASP A 35 15.22 -0.12 5.25
CA ASP A 35 16.50 -0.79 5.02
C ASP A 35 17.68 0.19 4.74
N GLY A 36 17.46 1.50 4.81
CA GLY A 36 18.52 2.52 4.63
C GLY A 36 18.99 2.72 3.18
N GLU A 37 18.40 2.01 2.22
CA GLU A 37 18.76 2.10 0.81
C GLU A 37 17.98 3.24 0.13
N ARG A 38 18.73 4.22 -0.38
CA ARG A 38 18.20 5.36 -1.13
C ARG A 38 17.88 4.91 -2.55
N ILE A 39 16.61 4.91 -2.91
CA ILE A 39 16.16 4.54 -4.26
C ILE A 39 16.02 5.81 -5.08
N ASP A 40 17.03 6.13 -5.87
CA ASP A 40 16.90 7.16 -6.89
C ASP A 40 16.03 6.57 -8.04
N GLY A 41 14.85 7.15 -8.31
CA GLY A 41 13.99 6.75 -9.44
C GLY A 41 12.71 5.95 -9.13
N GLU A 42 12.38 5.70 -7.86
CA GLU A 42 11.09 5.12 -7.44
C GLU A 42 10.32 6.06 -6.51
N ARG A 43 8.99 6.04 -6.60
CA ARG A 43 8.07 6.75 -5.70
C ARG A 43 7.15 5.79 -4.96
N VAL A 44 6.59 6.26 -3.84
CA VAL A 44 5.54 5.55 -3.12
C VAL A 44 4.34 5.34 -4.05
N CYS A 45 3.84 4.11 -4.16
CA CYS A 45 2.68 3.81 -4.98
C CYS A 45 1.46 4.59 -4.45
N PRO A 46 0.86 5.49 -5.25
CA PRO A 46 -0.25 6.32 -4.79
C PRO A 46 -1.52 5.51 -4.52
N LYS A 47 -1.72 4.37 -5.20
CA LYS A 47 -2.90 3.52 -5.00
C LYS A 47 -2.92 2.82 -3.65
N CYS A 48 -1.79 2.31 -3.19
CA CYS A 48 -1.70 1.61 -1.90
C CYS A 48 -1.06 2.44 -0.78
N GLY A 49 -0.57 3.66 -1.08
CA GLY A 49 0.13 4.51 -0.12
C GLY A 49 1.40 3.87 0.44
N GLY A 50 2.09 3.06 -0.36
CA GLY A 50 3.32 2.37 0.07
C GLY A 50 3.14 1.01 0.73
N LYS A 51 1.89 0.57 0.94
CA LYS A 51 1.60 -0.68 1.67
C LYS A 51 1.76 -1.96 0.85
N GLY A 52 1.75 -1.84 -0.49
CA GLY A 52 1.76 -3.00 -1.40
C GLY A 52 0.41 -3.72 -1.53
N VAL A 53 -0.54 -3.44 -0.65
CA VAL A 53 -1.89 -4.02 -0.64
C VAL A 53 -2.96 -2.92 -0.60
N VAL A 54 -4.15 -3.27 -1.06
CA VAL A 54 -5.35 -2.42 -0.99
C VAL A 54 -6.46 -3.21 -0.30
N LEU A 55 -7.21 -2.54 0.57
CA LEU A 55 -8.28 -3.21 1.31
C LEU A 55 -9.45 -3.54 0.37
N THR A 56 -10.05 -4.70 0.60
CA THR A 56 -11.32 -5.09 -0.01
C THR A 56 -12.47 -4.31 0.65
N ALA A 57 -13.69 -4.46 0.12
CA ALA A 57 -14.88 -3.86 0.74
C ALA A 57 -15.11 -4.36 2.18
N LEU A 58 -14.84 -5.65 2.44
CA LEU A 58 -14.92 -6.23 3.78
C LEU A 58 -13.85 -5.66 4.70
N GLY A 59 -12.61 -5.58 4.22
CA GLY A 59 -11.49 -4.97 4.96
C GLY A 59 -11.74 -3.51 5.33
N GLN A 60 -12.27 -2.71 4.41
CA GLN A 60 -12.66 -1.32 4.68
C GLN A 60 -13.77 -1.24 5.73
N THR A 61 -14.80 -2.08 5.63
CA THR A 61 -15.93 -2.08 6.58
C THR A 61 -15.47 -2.40 8.00
N LEU A 62 -14.65 -3.44 8.16
CA LEU A 62 -14.12 -3.84 9.46
C LEU A 62 -13.19 -2.76 10.03
N LEU A 63 -12.31 -2.18 9.20
CA LEU A 63 -11.41 -1.13 9.65
C LEU A 63 -12.16 0.12 10.08
N ASP A 64 -13.20 0.52 9.34
CA ASP A 64 -14.06 1.64 9.70
C ASP A 64 -14.83 1.37 10.99
N PHE A 65 -15.30 0.14 11.21
CA PHE A 65 -15.95 -0.24 12.47
C PHE A 65 -14.98 -0.12 13.65
N ILE A 66 -13.78 -0.68 13.52
CA ILE A 66 -12.72 -0.63 14.55
C ILE A 66 -12.35 0.82 14.86
N ARG A 67 -12.06 1.64 13.85
CA ARG A 67 -11.69 3.07 14.03
C ARG A 67 -12.77 3.92 14.69
N ARG A 68 -14.04 3.52 14.61
CA ARG A 68 -15.14 4.26 15.23
C ARG A 68 -15.33 3.91 16.71
N HIS A 69 -14.82 2.78 17.16
CA HIS A 69 -15.11 2.21 18.48
C HIS A 69 -13.87 1.96 19.35
N LEU A 70 -12.66 2.18 18.81
CA LEU A 70 -11.38 2.22 19.52
C LEU A 70 -10.80 3.63 19.45
#